data_AF-A0A5J9W8I8-F1
#
_entry.id   AF-A0A5J9W8I8-F1
#
_cell.length_a   1.000
_cell.length_b   1.000
_cell.length_c   1.000
_cell.angle_alpha   90.00
_cell.angle_beta   90.00
_cell.angle_gamma   90.00
#
_symmetry.space_group_name_H-M   'P 1'
#
loop_
_entity.id
_entity.type
_entity.pdbx_description
1 polymer ?
#
loop_
_entity_poly.entity_id
_entity_poly.type
_entity_poly.pdbx_seq_one_letter_code
_entity_poly.pdbx_strand_id
1 'polypeptide(L)'
;MLQLNISHDGDCVCLCTPATRASSRSNSLWTWRMKALQRFPKPPLFCVDETFSLRGKAFWADILKGVFYCNLLDEASVVDFHFIKLPNGYVIDDVDFNRTEQRMSRTIGCAGSSIKIVCIDRRRGYETVHVWTLDLQRRRWKRDQGFPCPWNEFRKRIGFMNAAELRDMEPRYPTLMPDGELCLMLRWRDWVRAREETGYACSFDMGSKSTVWFGHYHKFTTTLPLSLIYCLAIS
;
A
#
# COMPACT_ATOMS: atom_id res chain seq x y z
N MET A 1 -8.27 -15.94 -1.74
CA MET A 1 -8.28 -14.46 -1.75
C MET A 1 -9.73 -14.00 -1.74
N LEU A 2 -10.12 -13.12 -0.83
CA LEU A 2 -11.47 -12.53 -0.80
C LEU A 2 -11.49 -11.36 -1.78
N GLN A 3 -12.47 -11.31 -2.70
CA GLN A 3 -12.72 -10.12 -3.50
C GLN A 3 -13.78 -9.27 -2.81
N LEU A 4 -13.49 -7.98 -2.68
CA LEU A 4 -14.33 -6.98 -2.05
C LEU A 4 -14.70 -5.93 -3.08
N ASN A 5 -15.99 -5.63 -3.20
CA ASN A 5 -16.46 -4.51 -4.01
C ASN A 5 -17.52 -3.74 -3.22
N ILE A 6 -17.46 -2.41 -3.28
CA ILE A 6 -18.52 -1.55 -2.76
C ILE A 6 -19.48 -1.30 -3.93
N SER A 7 -20.79 -1.46 -3.71
CA SER A 7 -21.78 -1.16 -4.75
C SER A 7 -21.71 0.32 -5.18
N HIS A 8 -22.17 0.62 -6.39
CA HIS A 8 -22.16 1.98 -6.95
C HIS A 8 -22.85 3.01 -6.04
N ASP A 9 -23.86 2.57 -5.29
CA ASP A 9 -24.62 3.40 -4.35
C ASP A 9 -23.96 3.51 -2.96
N GLY A 10 -22.97 2.67 -2.66
CA GLY A 10 -22.23 2.68 -1.39
C GLY A 10 -22.95 2.01 -0.22
N ASP A 11 -24.05 1.29 -0.50
CA ASP A 11 -24.96 0.75 0.52
C ASP A 11 -24.73 -0.73 0.83
N CYS A 12 -23.96 -1.43 0.00
CA CYS A 12 -23.68 -2.86 0.17
C CYS A 12 -22.21 -3.18 -0.10
N VAL A 13 -21.65 -4.16 0.65
CA VAL A 13 -20.38 -4.81 0.31
C VAL A 13 -20.67 -6.20 -0.27
N CYS A 14 -20.11 -6.45 -1.45
CA CYS A 14 -20.15 -7.74 -2.10
C CYS A 14 -18.93 -8.56 -1.67
N LEU A 15 -19.16 -9.75 -1.09
CA LEU A 15 -18.10 -10.69 -0.71
C LEU A 15 -18.12 -11.95 -1.60
N CYS A 16 -16.99 -12.22 -2.27
CA CYS A 16 -16.76 -13.50 -2.93
C CYS A 16 -15.74 -14.32 -2.12
N THR A 17 -16.19 -15.46 -1.57
CA THR A 17 -15.32 -16.39 -0.84
C THR A 17 -14.90 -17.57 -1.70
N PRO A 18 -13.71 -18.18 -1.48
CA PRO A 18 -13.30 -19.39 -2.21
C PRO A 18 -14.30 -20.55 -2.09
N ALA A 19 -14.98 -20.68 -0.95
CA ALA A 19 -16.03 -21.68 -0.73
C ALA A 19 -17.24 -21.47 -1.65
N THR A 20 -17.59 -20.20 -1.95
CA THR A 20 -18.67 -19.85 -2.87
C THR A 20 -18.32 -20.10 -4.34
N ARG A 21 -17.02 -20.21 -4.66
CA ARG A 21 -16.52 -20.52 -6.01
C ARG A 21 -16.55 -22.02 -6.33
N ALA A 22 -16.57 -22.87 -5.29
CA ALA A 22 -16.48 -24.32 -5.42
C ALA A 22 -17.86 -25.03 -5.52
N SER A 23 -18.97 -24.32 -5.31
CA SER A 23 -20.31 -24.89 -5.43
C SER A 23 -20.78 -24.92 -6.89
N SER A 24 -20.64 -26.07 -7.55
CA SER A 24 -21.03 -26.34 -8.94
C SER A 24 -22.52 -26.63 -9.14
N ARG A 25 -23.43 -25.99 -8.38
CA ARG A 25 -24.88 -26.21 -8.54
C ARG A 25 -25.68 -24.91 -8.69
N SER A 26 -26.15 -24.75 -9.93
CA SER A 26 -27.26 -23.93 -10.44
C SER A 26 -27.00 -22.46 -10.78
N ASN A 27 -27.64 -22.07 -11.88
CA ASN A 27 -27.59 -20.78 -12.56
C ASN A 27 -27.90 -19.57 -11.67
N SER A 28 -27.28 -18.44 -12.05
CA SER A 28 -27.65 -17.04 -11.76
C SER A 28 -27.33 -16.48 -10.36
N LEU A 29 -26.63 -15.32 -10.33
CA LEU A 29 -26.52 -14.32 -9.24
C LEU A 29 -26.02 -14.70 -7.82
N TRP A 30 -25.92 -15.96 -7.40
CA TRP A 30 -25.69 -16.30 -5.98
C TRP A 30 -24.22 -16.46 -5.53
N THR A 31 -23.24 -16.05 -6.33
CA THR A 31 -21.80 -16.19 -5.98
C THR A 31 -21.30 -15.13 -4.98
N TRP A 32 -22.10 -14.10 -4.72
CA TRP A 32 -21.76 -12.98 -3.84
C TRP A 32 -22.64 -12.98 -2.61
N ARG A 33 -22.04 -12.99 -1.41
CA ARG A 33 -22.77 -12.65 -0.19
C ARG A 33 -22.85 -11.13 -0.11
N MET A 34 -24.07 -10.62 -0.19
CA MET A 34 -24.37 -9.19 0.00
C MET A 34 -24.63 -8.95 1.48
N LYS A 35 -23.91 -8.00 2.07
CA LYS A 35 -24.25 -7.47 3.39
C LYS A 35 -24.60 -6.01 3.29
N ALA A 36 -25.73 -5.65 3.89
CA ALA A 36 -26.15 -4.26 4.01
C ALA A 36 -25.17 -3.52 4.91
N LEU A 37 -24.79 -2.31 4.50
CA LEU A 37 -23.90 -1.47 5.28
C LEU A 37 -24.74 -0.58 6.18
N GLN A 38 -24.36 -0.47 7.45
CA GLN A 38 -24.70 0.75 8.19
C GLN A 38 -23.92 1.86 7.49
N ARG A 39 -24.62 2.74 6.74
CA ARG A 39 -24.09 3.81 5.87
C ARG A 39 -22.58 3.97 6.01
N PHE A 40 -21.81 3.52 5.01
CA PHE A 40 -20.36 3.66 5.01
C PHE A 40 -20.04 5.08 5.46
N PRO A 41 -19.32 5.28 6.58
CA PRO A 41 -19.02 6.62 7.03
C PRO A 41 -18.23 7.23 5.89
N LYS A 42 -18.82 8.20 5.20
CA LYS A 42 -18.13 9.02 4.22
C LYS A 42 -17.67 10.25 5.02
N PRO A 43 -16.57 10.17 5.82
CA PRO A 43 -15.98 11.41 6.28
C PRO A 43 -15.68 12.23 5.02
N PRO A 44 -15.94 13.55 5.04
CA PRO A 44 -15.74 14.37 3.86
C PRO A 44 -14.32 14.15 3.33
N LEU A 45 -14.23 13.86 2.03
CA LEU A 45 -12.97 13.71 1.27
C LEU A 45 -12.19 12.40 1.48
N PHE A 46 -12.82 11.31 1.93
CA PHE A 46 -12.18 9.99 1.92
C PHE A 46 -12.12 9.40 0.50
N CYS A 47 -10.92 9.02 0.07
CA CYS A 47 -10.68 8.39 -1.22
C CYS A 47 -9.93 7.06 -1.01
N VAL A 48 -10.51 5.97 -1.50
CA VAL A 48 -9.93 4.63 -1.38
C VAL A 48 -8.76 4.53 -2.35
N ASP A 49 -7.54 4.42 -1.84
CA ASP A 49 -6.37 4.05 -2.65
C ASP A 49 -6.18 2.54 -2.70
N GLU A 50 -6.44 1.86 -1.58
CA GLU A 50 -6.13 0.44 -1.42
C GLU A 50 -7.28 -0.30 -0.74
N THR A 51 -7.52 -1.53 -1.17
CA THR A 51 -8.47 -2.44 -0.53
C THR A 51 -7.82 -3.79 -0.29
N PHE A 52 -7.98 -4.32 0.92
CA PHE A 52 -7.38 -5.60 1.28
C PHE A 52 -8.19 -6.29 2.38
N SER A 53 -7.88 -7.56 2.61
CA SER A 53 -8.48 -8.33 3.71
C SER A 53 -7.40 -8.96 4.58
N LEU A 54 -7.67 -9.04 5.88
CA LEU A 54 -6.78 -9.66 6.85
C LEU A 54 -7.61 -10.27 7.99
N ARG A 55 -7.38 -11.57 8.27
CA ARG A 55 -8.00 -12.30 9.40
C ARG A 55 -9.52 -12.09 9.50
N GLY A 56 -10.21 -12.27 8.37
CA GLY A 56 -11.68 -12.17 8.29
C GLY A 56 -12.24 -10.74 8.36
N LYS A 57 -11.40 -9.72 8.19
CA LYS A 57 -11.81 -8.30 8.11
C LYS A 57 -11.49 -7.74 6.74
N ALA A 58 -12.36 -6.84 6.28
CA ALA A 58 -12.16 -6.03 5.08
C ALA A 58 -11.66 -4.65 5.46
N PHE A 59 -10.76 -4.10 4.66
CA PHE A 59 -10.15 -2.79 4.87
C PHE A 59 -10.24 -1.95 3.60
N TRP A 60 -10.55 -0.68 3.77
CA TRP A 60 -10.50 0.37 2.76
C TRP A 60 -9.58 1.45 3.27
N ALA A 61 -8.48 1.66 2.58
CA ALA A 61 -7.43 2.55 3.05
C ALA A 61 -7.30 3.76 2.14
N ASP A 62 -7.24 4.92 2.77
CA ASP A 62 -6.89 6.20 2.20
C ASP A 62 -5.51 6.58 2.72
N ILE A 63 -4.52 6.69 1.82
CA ILE A 63 -3.13 6.98 2.19
C ILE A 63 -2.95 8.35 2.86
N LEU A 64 -3.95 9.22 2.81
CA LEU A 64 -3.95 10.56 3.41
C LEU A 64 -4.68 10.62 4.75
N LYS A 65 -5.70 9.77 4.96
CA LYS A 65 -6.64 9.92 6.08
C LYS A 65 -6.58 8.78 7.09
N GLY A 66 -6.55 7.53 6.62
CA GLY A 66 -6.61 6.37 7.50
C GLY A 66 -7.23 5.15 6.84
N VAL A 67 -7.75 4.26 7.67
CA VAL A 67 -8.32 2.99 7.22
C VAL A 67 -9.70 2.79 7.84
N PHE A 68 -10.68 2.51 6.98
CA PHE A 68 -11.94 1.91 7.37
C PHE A 68 -11.81 0.40 7.38
N TYR A 69 -12.44 -0.24 8.36
CA TYR A 69 -12.54 -1.68 8.34
C TYR A 69 -13.85 -2.17 8.94
N CYS A 70 -14.21 -3.39 8.56
CA CYS A 70 -15.35 -4.09 9.12
C CYS A 70 -15.05 -5.58 9.29
N ASN A 71 -15.85 -6.25 10.13
CA ASN A 71 -15.72 -7.68 10.37
C ASN A 71 -16.61 -8.47 9.40
N LEU A 72 -16.01 -9.26 8.51
CA LEU A 72 -16.76 -10.04 7.52
C LEU A 72 -17.39 -11.29 8.12
N LEU A 73 -16.78 -11.81 9.19
CA LEU A 73 -17.22 -13.01 9.91
C LEU A 73 -18.36 -12.73 10.89
N ASP A 74 -18.76 -11.47 11.06
CA ASP A 74 -19.92 -11.14 11.88
C ASP A 74 -21.19 -11.76 11.27
N GLU A 75 -22.04 -12.41 12.06
CA GLU A 75 -23.30 -12.97 11.55
C GLU A 75 -24.40 -11.92 11.43
N ALA A 76 -24.15 -10.70 11.93
CA ALA A 76 -25.06 -9.58 11.79
C ALA A 76 -25.41 -9.30 10.32
N SER A 77 -26.69 -8.99 10.08
CA SER A 77 -27.22 -8.57 8.78
C SER A 77 -26.73 -7.17 8.38
N VAL A 78 -26.28 -6.38 9.36
CA VAL A 78 -25.75 -5.02 9.22
C VAL A 78 -24.29 -5.03 9.64
N VAL A 79 -23.43 -4.44 8.80
CA VAL A 79 -21.98 -4.40 9.04
C VAL A 79 -21.58 -3.06 9.65
N ASP A 80 -20.98 -3.10 10.84
CA ASP A 80 -20.40 -1.94 11.51
C ASP A 80 -19.03 -1.59 10.93
N PHE A 81 -18.82 -0.31 10.67
CA PHE A 81 -17.53 0.23 10.24
C PHE A 81 -16.80 0.89 11.39
N HIS A 82 -15.49 0.72 11.37
CA HIS A 82 -14.58 1.39 12.27
C HIS A 82 -13.54 2.16 11.46
N PHE A 83 -13.29 3.40 11.87
CA PHE A 83 -12.25 4.23 11.28
C PHE A 83 -11.04 4.30 12.20
N ILE A 84 -9.85 4.14 11.62
CA ILE A 84 -8.58 4.36 12.28
C ILE A 84 -7.81 5.41 11.49
N LYS A 85 -7.64 6.59 12.09
CA LYS A 85 -6.81 7.68 11.53
C LYS A 85 -5.37 7.23 11.37
N LEU A 86 -4.65 7.80 10.40
CA LEU A 86 -3.20 7.62 10.27
C LEU A 86 -2.44 8.10 11.52
N PRO A 87 -1.16 7.70 11.69
CA PRO A 87 -0.33 8.22 12.77
C PRO A 87 -0.30 9.77 12.75
N ASN A 88 -0.18 10.37 13.94
CA ASN A 88 -0.11 11.83 14.07
C ASN A 88 1.02 12.41 13.21
N GLY A 89 0.72 13.50 12.49
CA GLY A 89 1.66 14.15 11.55
C GLY A 89 1.67 13.56 10.13
N TYR A 90 0.95 12.45 9.88
CA TYR A 90 0.81 11.83 8.56
C TYR A 90 -0.59 11.97 7.95
N VAL A 91 -1.56 12.42 8.75
CA VAL A 91 -2.88 12.83 8.25
C VAL A 91 -2.71 14.10 7.41
N ILE A 92 -3.27 14.10 6.20
CA ILE A 92 -3.37 15.30 5.35
C ILE A 92 -4.84 15.60 5.11
N ASP A 93 -5.27 16.77 5.56
CA ASP A 93 -6.67 17.19 5.46
C ASP A 93 -7.00 18.11 4.28
N ASP A 94 -5.99 18.53 3.55
CA ASP A 94 -6.07 19.50 2.47
C ASP A 94 -6.55 18.87 1.14
N VAL A 95 -7.46 19.57 0.47
CA VAL A 95 -8.16 19.15 -0.76
C VAL A 95 -7.32 19.43 -2.00
N ASP A 96 -6.41 20.41 -1.94
CA ASP A 96 -5.57 20.83 -3.06
C ASP A 96 -4.26 20.03 -3.15
N PHE A 97 -4.10 19.00 -2.31
CA PHE A 97 -2.90 18.19 -2.27
C PHE A 97 -2.80 17.23 -3.46
N ASN A 98 -1.65 17.27 -4.15
CA ASN A 98 -1.36 16.37 -5.27
C ASN A 98 -1.24 14.91 -4.78
N ARG A 99 -2.32 14.14 -4.90
CA ARG A 99 -2.38 12.72 -4.50
C ARG A 99 -1.37 11.85 -5.25
N THR A 100 -1.03 12.20 -6.48
CA THR A 100 -0.01 11.49 -7.28
C THR A 100 1.35 11.57 -6.61
N GLU A 101 1.76 12.75 -6.12
CA GLU A 101 3.00 12.91 -5.35
C GLU A 101 2.97 12.12 -4.04
N GLN A 102 1.80 11.98 -3.42
CA GLN A 102 1.65 11.19 -2.21
C GLN A 102 1.84 9.70 -2.47
N ARG A 103 1.33 9.16 -3.59
CA ARG A 103 1.63 7.77 -3.99
C ARG A 103 3.12 7.53 -4.26
N MET A 104 3.88 8.57 -4.63
CA MET A 104 5.34 8.44 -4.78
C MET A 104 6.08 8.38 -3.44
N SER A 105 5.44 8.74 -2.33
CA SER A 105 6.07 8.85 -1.02
C SER A 105 5.46 7.93 0.03
N ARG A 106 4.29 7.34 -0.20
CA ARG A 106 3.64 6.50 0.80
C ARG A 106 2.74 5.43 0.23
N THR A 107 2.56 4.37 1.01
CA THR A 107 1.65 3.27 0.73
C THR A 107 1.11 2.71 2.04
N ILE A 108 -0.03 2.04 1.97
CA ILE A 108 -0.68 1.39 3.10
C ILE A 108 -1.25 0.05 2.63
N GLY A 109 -1.05 -1.00 3.41
CA GLY A 109 -1.43 -2.32 2.96
C GLY A 109 -1.11 -3.42 3.93
N CYS A 110 -1.45 -4.65 3.55
CA CYS A 110 -0.98 -5.84 4.24
C CYS A 110 0.48 -6.12 3.86
N ALA A 111 1.32 -6.35 4.86
CA ALA A 111 2.65 -6.90 4.71
C ALA A 111 2.80 -8.07 5.69
N GLY A 112 2.90 -9.29 5.15
CA GLY A 112 2.78 -10.52 5.92
C GLY A 112 1.45 -10.59 6.65
N SER A 113 1.51 -10.69 7.98
CA SER A 113 0.31 -10.84 8.84
C SER A 113 -0.16 -9.55 9.51
N SER A 114 0.38 -8.40 9.07
CA SER A 114 0.15 -7.09 9.68
C SER A 114 -0.25 -6.05 8.64
N ILE A 115 -0.94 -5.00 9.08
CA ILE A 115 -1.22 -3.83 8.26
C ILE A 115 -0.16 -2.79 8.57
N LYS A 116 0.49 -2.28 7.52
CA LYS A 116 1.56 -1.30 7.63
C LYS A 116 1.25 -0.07 6.78
N ILE A 117 1.75 1.07 7.22
CA ILE A 117 1.91 2.27 6.39
C ILE A 117 3.39 2.58 6.28
N VAL A 118 3.83 2.88 5.07
CA VAL A 118 5.20 3.32 4.76
C VAL A 118 5.13 4.76 4.27
N CYS A 119 6.02 5.61 4.75
CA CYS A 119 6.14 7.00 4.31
C CYS A 119 7.62 7.37 4.13
N ILE A 120 7.95 7.97 2.99
CA ILE A 120 9.26 8.51 2.65
C ILE A 120 9.20 10.02 2.90
N ASP A 121 9.74 10.47 4.03
CA ASP A 121 9.83 11.88 4.38
C ASP A 121 11.06 12.50 3.70
N ARG A 122 10.87 13.67 3.07
CA ARG A 122 11.91 14.44 2.36
C ARG A 122 12.12 15.85 2.94
N ARG A 123 11.40 16.22 4.00
CA ARG A 123 11.34 17.62 4.51
C ARG A 123 12.69 18.19 4.99
N ARG A 124 13.68 17.34 5.27
CA ARG A 124 14.97 17.74 5.85
C ARG A 124 16.16 17.62 4.89
N GLY A 125 15.90 17.54 3.59
CA GLY A 125 16.95 17.38 2.56
C GLY A 125 17.58 15.99 2.50
N TYR A 126 17.13 15.05 3.35
CA TYR A 126 17.51 13.64 3.30
C TYR A 126 16.25 12.79 3.37
N GLU A 127 16.17 11.75 2.53
CA GLU A 127 15.05 10.83 2.53
C GLU A 127 15.12 9.90 3.75
N THR A 128 14.02 9.86 4.50
CA THR A 128 13.86 8.96 5.64
C THR A 128 12.62 8.11 5.45
N VAL A 129 12.79 6.78 5.53
CA VAL A 129 11.67 5.84 5.47
C VAL A 129 11.10 5.68 6.87
N HIS A 130 9.80 5.86 7.01
CA HIS A 130 9.03 5.62 8.22
C HIS A 130 8.09 4.46 7.96
N VAL A 131 8.01 3.54 8.91
CA VAL A 131 7.07 2.43 8.87
C VAL A 131 6.31 2.39 10.19
N TRP A 132 4.99 2.25 10.07
CA TRP A 132 4.11 2.05 11.21
C TRP A 132 3.29 0.79 11.00
N THR A 133 3.16 0.01 12.05
CA THR A 133 2.35 -1.21 12.10
C THR A 133 1.08 -0.92 12.90
N LEU A 134 -0.07 -1.32 12.36
CA LEU A 134 -1.35 -1.16 13.03
C LEU A 134 -1.54 -2.24 14.09
N ASP A 135 -1.65 -1.84 15.36
CA ASP A 135 -2.20 -2.66 16.42
C ASP A 135 -3.72 -2.62 16.31
N LEU A 136 -4.29 -3.62 15.63
CA LEU A 136 -5.72 -3.67 15.34
C LEU A 136 -6.58 -3.84 16.61
N GLN A 137 -6.06 -4.51 17.63
CA GLN A 137 -6.78 -4.70 18.91
C GLN A 137 -6.92 -3.36 19.64
N ARG A 138 -5.84 -2.59 19.71
CA ARG A 138 -5.82 -1.27 20.35
C ARG A 138 -6.27 -0.14 19.43
N ARG A 139 -6.50 -0.44 18.14
CA ARG A 139 -6.83 0.52 17.08
C ARG A 139 -5.86 1.70 17.01
N ARG A 140 -4.55 1.41 17.13
CA ARG A 140 -3.50 2.42 17.19
C ARG A 140 -2.30 2.02 16.35
N TRP A 141 -1.69 3.01 15.71
CA TRP A 141 -0.43 2.82 15.01
C TRP A 141 0.74 2.80 15.98
N LYS A 142 1.63 1.83 15.80
CA LYS A 142 2.90 1.72 16.51
C LYS A 142 4.03 1.84 15.50
N ARG A 143 5.10 2.52 15.89
CA ARG A 143 6.28 2.62 15.04
C ARG A 143 6.90 1.24 14.89
N ASP A 144 7.24 0.87 13.67
CA ASP A 144 7.86 -0.42 13.41
C ASP A 144 9.32 -0.45 13.88
N GLN A 145 9.81 -1.61 14.31
CA GLN A 145 11.17 -1.72 14.84
C GLN A 145 12.21 -1.38 13.77
N GLY A 146 13.22 -0.60 14.15
CA GLY A 146 14.27 -0.14 13.22
C GLY A 146 13.82 0.95 12.25
N PHE A 147 12.70 1.63 12.53
CA PHE A 147 12.26 2.82 11.82
C PHE A 147 12.05 4.00 12.80
N PRO A 148 12.20 5.27 12.36
CA PRO A 148 12.60 5.71 11.03
C PRO A 148 14.01 5.25 10.63
N CYS A 149 14.21 5.02 9.34
CA CYS A 149 15.47 4.55 8.79
C CYS A 149 15.88 5.47 7.63
N PRO A 150 17.05 6.13 7.70
CA PRO A 150 17.54 6.94 6.58
C PRO A 150 17.67 6.09 5.31
N TRP A 151 17.33 6.65 4.15
CA TRP A 151 17.54 6.00 2.85
C TRP A 151 19.00 5.55 2.66
N ASN A 152 19.93 6.29 3.26
CA ASN A 152 21.36 5.96 3.27
C ASN A 152 21.69 4.58 3.87
N GLU A 153 20.85 4.03 4.74
CA GLU A 153 21.06 2.70 5.30
C GLU A 153 20.59 1.58 4.36
N PHE A 154 19.52 1.83 3.59
CA PHE A 154 19.08 0.92 2.53
C PHE A 154 20.10 0.88 1.38
N ARG A 155 20.55 2.04 0.90
CA ARG A 155 21.48 2.11 -0.24
C ARG A 155 22.81 1.41 0.02
N LYS A 156 23.31 1.40 1.27
CA LYS A 156 24.56 0.70 1.64
C LYS A 156 24.46 -0.81 1.43
N ARG A 157 23.24 -1.36 1.39
CA ARG A 157 22.97 -2.79 1.23
C ARG A 157 22.60 -3.18 -0.19
N ILE A 158 22.60 -2.23 -1.12
CA ILE A 158 22.43 -2.47 -2.54
C ILE A 158 23.79 -2.83 -3.14
N GLY A 159 23.89 -4.05 -3.69
CA GLY A 159 25.15 -4.58 -4.24
C GLY A 159 25.32 -4.47 -5.76
N PHE A 160 24.26 -4.14 -6.51
CA PHE A 160 24.28 -4.16 -7.97
C PHE A 160 24.76 -2.85 -8.62
N MET A 161 24.93 -1.79 -7.84
CA MET A 161 25.28 -0.46 -8.30
C MET A 161 26.34 0.14 -7.38
N ASN A 162 27.21 1.00 -7.90
CA ASN A 162 28.25 1.60 -7.08
C ASN A 162 27.68 2.70 -6.16
N ALA A 163 28.41 3.01 -5.08
CA ALA A 163 27.96 3.98 -4.08
C ALA A 163 27.83 5.42 -4.61
N ALA A 164 28.52 5.79 -5.70
CA ALA A 164 28.40 7.11 -6.30
C ALA A 164 27.07 7.23 -7.07
N GLU A 165 26.75 6.27 -7.92
CA GLU A 165 25.49 6.21 -8.66
C GLU A 165 24.28 6.17 -7.70
N LEU A 166 24.34 5.39 -6.63
CA LEU A 166 23.27 5.31 -5.63
C LEU A 166 23.06 6.62 -4.84
N ARG A 167 24.04 7.53 -4.80
CA ARG A 167 23.84 8.87 -4.22
C ARG A 167 22.92 9.74 -5.08
N ASP A 168 23.00 9.55 -6.38
CA ASP A 168 22.22 10.28 -7.38
C ASP A 168 20.83 9.68 -7.61
N MET A 169 20.48 8.61 -6.88
CA MET A 169 19.16 8.01 -6.88
C MET A 169 18.36 8.35 -5.62
N GLU A 170 17.06 8.49 -5.79
CA GLU A 170 16.09 8.64 -4.71
C GLU A 170 15.05 7.51 -4.73
N PRO A 171 14.57 7.07 -3.55
CA PRO A 171 13.50 6.09 -3.45
C PRO A 171 12.15 6.77 -3.72
N ARG A 172 11.28 6.11 -4.48
CA ARG A 172 9.90 6.51 -4.77
C ARG A 172 8.99 5.27 -4.80
N TYR A 173 7.69 5.52 -4.77
CA TYR A 173 6.63 4.52 -4.93
C TYR A 173 6.82 3.30 -4.01
N PRO A 174 6.85 3.50 -2.68
CA PRO A 174 6.93 2.38 -1.78
C PRO A 174 5.73 1.44 -2.01
N THR A 175 5.99 0.14 -2.03
CA THR A 175 4.96 -0.88 -2.21
C THR A 175 5.19 -2.00 -1.18
N LEU A 176 4.14 -2.35 -0.45
CA LEU A 176 4.17 -3.43 0.53
C LEU A 176 3.87 -4.75 -0.18
N MET A 177 4.81 -5.68 -0.08
CA MET A 177 4.67 -7.01 -0.66
C MET A 177 3.95 -7.96 0.31
N PRO A 178 3.19 -8.96 -0.19
CA PRO A 178 2.43 -9.87 0.66
C PRO A 178 3.29 -10.68 1.65
N ASP A 179 4.53 -10.98 1.30
CA ASP A 179 5.54 -11.66 2.12
C ASP A 179 6.10 -10.78 3.26
N GLY A 180 5.81 -9.48 3.24
CA GLY A 180 6.32 -8.52 4.21
C GLY A 180 7.55 -7.75 3.75
N GLU A 181 7.96 -7.87 2.49
CA GLU A 181 9.02 -7.05 1.92
C GLU A 181 8.53 -5.64 1.56
N LEU A 182 9.47 -4.70 1.48
CA LEU A 182 9.24 -3.34 0.98
C LEU A 182 9.92 -3.18 -0.37
N CYS A 183 9.13 -3.01 -1.41
CA CYS A 183 9.62 -2.65 -2.73
C CYS A 183 9.68 -1.11 -2.88
N LEU A 184 10.78 -0.62 -3.44
CA LEU A 184 11.02 0.79 -3.74
C LEU A 184 11.45 0.92 -5.21
N MET A 185 10.86 1.86 -5.93
CA MET A 185 11.36 2.30 -7.22
C MET A 185 12.45 3.35 -7.01
N LEU A 186 13.61 3.14 -7.58
CA LEU A 186 14.73 4.06 -7.55
C LEU A 186 14.75 4.86 -8.84
N ARG A 187 14.79 6.19 -8.68
CA ARG A 187 14.78 7.14 -9.76
C ARG A 187 16.00 8.05 -9.65
N TRP A 188 16.62 8.35 -10.78
CA TRP A 188 17.64 9.40 -10.85
C TRP A 188 17.08 10.75 -10.39
N ARG A 189 17.86 11.45 -9.57
CA ARG A 189 17.58 12.81 -9.11
C ARG A 189 17.71 13.81 -10.25
N ASP A 190 18.72 13.63 -11.10
CA ASP A 190 18.89 14.42 -12.32
C ASP A 190 17.73 14.13 -13.29
N TRP A 191 17.07 15.20 -13.76
CA TRP A 191 15.87 15.07 -14.59
C TRP A 191 16.16 14.52 -15.99
N VAL A 192 17.33 14.85 -16.56
CA VAL A 192 17.75 14.36 -17.89
C VAL A 192 17.98 12.85 -17.80
N ARG A 193 18.79 12.42 -16.84
CA ARG A 193 19.02 10.98 -16.57
C ARG A 193 17.72 10.27 -16.21
N ALA A 194 16.85 10.89 -15.42
CA ALA A 194 15.57 10.29 -15.09
C ALA A 194 14.67 10.05 -16.32
N ARG A 195 14.83 10.79 -17.41
CA ARG A 195 14.08 10.59 -18.66
C ARG A 195 14.72 9.56 -19.57
N GLU A 196 16.04 9.56 -19.65
CA GLU A 196 16.80 8.80 -20.65
C GLU A 196 17.28 7.44 -20.13
N GLU A 197 17.58 7.35 -18.83
CA GLU A 197 18.12 6.14 -18.22
C GLU A 197 17.05 5.25 -17.58
N THR A 198 17.36 3.96 -17.57
CA THR A 198 16.55 2.92 -16.96
C THR A 198 16.41 3.16 -15.46
N GLY A 199 15.18 3.01 -14.95
CA GLY A 199 14.93 3.03 -13.52
C GLY A 199 15.13 1.64 -12.90
N TYR A 200 15.28 1.59 -11.58
CA TYR A 200 15.49 0.33 -10.85
C TYR A 200 14.36 0.11 -9.87
N ALA A 201 13.95 -1.13 -9.68
CA ALA A 201 13.10 -1.53 -8.57
C ALA A 201 13.93 -2.40 -7.63
N CYS A 202 13.80 -2.19 -6.33
CA CYS A 202 14.51 -2.97 -5.33
C CYS A 202 13.53 -3.37 -4.24
N SER A 203 13.51 -4.66 -3.92
CA SER A 203 12.81 -5.16 -2.74
C SER A 203 13.78 -5.33 -1.59
N PHE A 204 13.30 -5.01 -0.39
CA PHE A 204 14.08 -5.06 0.84
C PHE A 204 13.33 -5.84 1.91
N ASP A 205 14.06 -6.69 2.63
CA ASP A 205 13.59 -7.19 3.91
C ASP A 205 13.53 -6.02 4.88
N MET A 206 12.33 -5.71 5.40
CA MET A 206 12.14 -4.56 6.27
C MET A 206 12.84 -4.70 7.61
N GLY A 207 13.18 -5.90 8.08
CA GLY A 207 13.90 -6.10 9.33
C GLY A 207 15.38 -5.72 9.20
N SER A 208 16.09 -6.48 8.36
CA SER A 208 17.52 -6.35 8.09
C SER A 208 17.87 -5.17 7.19
N LYS A 209 16.91 -4.63 6.42
CA LYS A 209 17.11 -3.60 5.37
C LYS A 209 17.91 -4.09 4.17
N SER A 210 18.19 -5.39 4.11
CA SER A 210 18.98 -5.99 3.02
C SER A 210 18.13 -6.11 1.75
N THR A 211 18.75 -5.89 0.60
CA THR A 211 18.12 -6.11 -0.70
C THR A 211 17.85 -7.60 -0.88
N VAL A 212 16.60 -7.94 -1.21
CA VAL A 212 16.20 -9.32 -1.53
C VAL A 212 16.36 -9.57 -3.02
N TRP A 213 15.82 -8.67 -3.84
CA TRP A 213 15.97 -8.70 -5.29
C TRP A 213 15.98 -7.29 -5.84
N PHE A 214 16.48 -7.15 -7.06
CA PHE A 214 16.40 -5.94 -7.83
C PHE A 214 16.02 -6.26 -9.27
N GLY A 215 15.54 -5.26 -9.98
CA GLY A 215 15.20 -5.36 -11.38
C GLY A 215 15.19 -4.00 -12.04
N HIS A 216 15.13 -4.01 -13.36
CA HIS A 216 15.03 -2.80 -14.16
C HIS A 216 13.58 -2.55 -14.53
N TYR A 217 13.20 -1.27 -14.64
CA TYR A 217 11.94 -0.90 -15.26
C TYR A 217 12.18 0.17 -16.33
N HIS A 218 11.49 0.01 -17.46
CA HIS A 218 11.45 1.01 -18.52
C HIS A 218 10.22 1.88 -18.31
N LYS A 219 10.36 3.20 -18.50
CA LYS A 219 9.20 4.10 -18.51
C LYS A 219 8.39 3.84 -19.78
N PHE A 220 7.21 3.23 -19.65
CA PHE A 220 6.23 3.27 -20.71
C PHE A 220 5.59 4.65 -20.76
N THR A 221 5.73 5.35 -21.89
CA THR A 221 4.98 6.56 -22.21
C THR A 221 3.53 6.22 -22.52
N THR A 222 2.73 5.85 -21.52
CA THR A 222 1.27 5.88 -21.67
C THR A 222 0.60 6.17 -20.34
N THR A 223 -0.24 7.20 -20.40
CA THR A 223 -1.29 7.57 -19.47
C THR A 223 -2.10 6.34 -19.04
N LEU A 224 -1.90 5.84 -17.82
CA LEU A 224 -2.90 5.20 -16.94
C LEU A 224 -2.22 4.83 -15.61
N PRO A 225 -2.82 5.11 -14.44
CA PRO A 225 -2.24 4.75 -13.16
C PRO A 225 -2.55 3.28 -12.84
N LEU A 226 -1.58 2.58 -12.23
CA LEU A 226 -1.77 1.30 -11.52
C LEU A 226 -2.16 0.10 -12.40
N SER A 227 -1.22 -0.41 -13.20
CA SER A 227 -1.09 -1.85 -13.47
C SER A 227 0.24 -2.07 -14.19
N LEU A 228 0.90 -3.19 -13.91
CA LEU A 228 2.23 -3.59 -14.37
C LEU A 228 3.43 -3.01 -13.57
N ILE A 229 3.56 -3.44 -12.31
CA ILE A 229 4.88 -3.91 -11.88
C ILE A 229 4.97 -5.39 -12.27
N TYR A 230 5.16 -5.66 -13.56
CA TYR A 230 5.86 -6.89 -13.94
C TYR A 230 7.33 -6.54 -13.86
N CYS A 231 7.89 -6.60 -12.65
CA CYS A 231 9.34 -6.68 -12.54
C CYS A 231 9.76 -7.97 -13.24
N LEU A 232 10.44 -7.85 -14.37
CA LEU A 232 11.32 -8.92 -14.84
C LEU A 232 12.40 -9.02 -13.76
N ALA A 233 12.20 -9.93 -12.81
CA ALA A 233 13.25 -10.40 -11.93
C ALA A 233 14.26 -11.13 -12.84
N ILE A 234 15.31 -10.42 -13.25
CA ILE A 234 16.47 -11.06 -13.85
C ILE A 234 17.35 -11.43 -12.65
N SER A 235 17.26 -12.71 -12.26
CA SER A 235 18.21 -13.36 -11.35
C SER A 235 19.58 -13.49 -12.01
#